data_AF-A0A929NQC9-F1
#
_entry.id   AF-A0A929NQC9-F1
#
_cell.length_a   1.000
_cell.length_b   1.000
_cell.length_c   1.000
_cell.angle_alpha   90.00
_cell.angle_beta   90.00
_cell.angle_gamma   90.00
#
_symmetry.space_group_name_H-M   'P 1'
#
loop_
_entity.id
_entity.type
_entity.pdbx_description
1 polymer ?
#
loop_
_entity_poly.entity_id
_entity_poly.type
_entity_poly.pdbx_seq_one_letter_code
_entity_poly.pdbx_strand_id
1 'polypeptide(L)'
;DKAKLEINATLAEEWGTDGEDGKPSEDWPYRLDYWGVVQGWTLYRFFDGKVARYAGYAADFGVISGSIADMTLEDLADEFRGGERMYEFGPVELDDEAKGANGAVPAQEERLAAVDELARKALGPDGEYAILRGYYLVATKGHIALIRPHRSRGEALVIGTDIEPIAVGFQKANPDRRICIALARHQPN
;
A
#
# COMPACT_ATOMS: atom_id res chain seq x y z
N ASP A 1 -25.33 15.61 0.31
CA ASP A 1 -24.58 14.38 0.03
C ASP A 1 -24.16 13.68 1.33
N LYS A 2 -24.83 12.55 1.65
CA LYS A 2 -24.54 11.74 2.85
C LYS A 2 -23.09 11.24 2.88
N ALA A 3 -22.52 10.84 1.74
CA ALA A 3 -21.17 10.29 1.69
C ALA A 3 -20.13 11.33 2.14
N LYS A 4 -20.27 12.57 1.65
CA LYS A 4 -19.38 13.67 2.04
C LYS A 4 -19.46 14.00 3.53
N LEU A 5 -20.67 14.02 4.08
CA LEU A 5 -20.88 14.27 5.50
C LEU A 5 -20.20 13.20 6.37
N GLU A 6 -20.38 11.91 6.06
CA GLU A 6 -19.76 10.81 6.79
C GLU A 6 -18.23 10.87 6.70
N ILE A 7 -17.68 11.10 5.49
CA ILE A 7 -16.23 11.27 5.30
C ILE A 7 -15.70 12.41 6.16
N ASN A 8 -16.32 13.58 6.10
CA ASN A 8 -15.86 14.75 6.84
C ASN A 8 -16.00 14.55 8.36
N ALA A 9 -17.03 13.84 8.82
CA ALA A 9 -17.17 13.47 10.23
C ALA A 9 -16.03 12.55 10.69
N THR A 10 -15.73 11.50 9.93
CA THR A 10 -14.61 10.58 10.22
C THR A 10 -13.27 11.32 10.19
N LEU A 11 -13.01 12.15 9.18
CA LEU A 11 -11.75 12.89 9.07
C LEU A 11 -11.57 13.90 10.21
N ALA A 12 -12.65 14.54 10.68
CA ALA A 12 -12.62 15.45 11.82
C ALA A 12 -12.28 14.69 13.12
N GLU A 13 -12.81 13.49 13.30
CA GLU A 13 -12.53 12.63 14.45
C GLU A 13 -11.09 12.10 14.43
N GLU A 14 -10.62 11.59 13.28
CA GLU A 14 -9.31 10.95 13.18
C GLU A 14 -8.15 11.95 13.24
N TRP A 15 -8.26 13.10 12.57
CA TRP A 15 -7.13 14.03 12.39
C TRP A 15 -7.23 15.28 13.25
N GLY A 16 -8.35 15.45 13.95
CA GLY A 16 -8.67 16.67 14.67
C GLY A 16 -9.03 17.82 13.72
N THR A 17 -9.68 18.83 14.29
CA THR A 17 -9.92 20.10 13.60
C THR A 17 -9.16 21.18 14.36
N ASP A 18 -8.12 21.73 13.72
CA ASP A 18 -7.35 22.84 14.26
C ASP A 18 -8.19 24.13 14.16
N GLY A 19 -9.16 24.26 15.08
CA GLY A 19 -9.98 25.45 15.23
C GLY A 19 -11.43 25.30 14.75
N GLU A 20 -12.30 25.88 15.56
CA GLU A 20 -13.77 25.87 15.54
C GLU A 20 -14.45 24.57 15.99
N ASP A 21 -15.26 24.69 17.05
CA ASP A 21 -16.27 23.71 17.49
C ASP A 21 -17.41 23.57 16.44
N GLY A 22 -17.04 23.43 15.17
CA GLY A 22 -17.94 23.23 14.05
C GLY A 22 -18.43 21.79 14.01
N LYS A 23 -19.74 21.60 13.80
CA LYS A 23 -20.26 20.27 13.47
C LYS A 23 -19.83 19.92 12.03
N PRO A 24 -19.32 18.70 11.77
CA PRO A 24 -19.03 18.22 10.42
C PRO A 24 -20.16 18.49 9.44
N SER A 25 -19.80 18.88 8.21
CA SER A 25 -20.74 19.14 7.12
C SER A 25 -20.21 18.55 5.81
N GLU A 26 -20.96 18.72 4.72
CA GLU A 26 -20.56 18.18 3.41
C GLU A 26 -19.32 18.86 2.82
N ASP A 27 -19.01 20.08 3.25
CA ASP A 27 -17.89 20.89 2.76
C ASP A 27 -16.90 21.28 3.89
N TRP A 28 -17.05 20.72 5.09
CA TRP A 28 -16.18 20.98 6.24
C TRP A 28 -15.97 19.70 7.08
N PRO A 29 -14.73 19.38 7.53
CA PRO A 29 -13.54 20.24 7.52
C PRO A 29 -12.86 20.35 6.16
N TYR A 30 -13.14 19.44 5.24
CA TYR A 30 -12.54 19.46 3.92
C TYR A 30 -13.57 19.67 2.82
N ARG A 31 -13.16 20.45 1.81
CA ARG A 31 -13.85 20.47 0.53
C ARG A 31 -13.50 19.19 -0.23
N LEU A 32 -14.50 18.34 -0.42
CA LEU A 32 -14.38 17.06 -1.10
C LEU A 32 -14.80 17.19 -2.57
N ASP A 33 -13.85 17.02 -3.49
CA ASP A 33 -14.10 17.02 -4.93
C ASP A 33 -14.22 15.58 -5.44
N TYR A 34 -15.33 15.25 -6.11
CA TYR A 34 -15.56 13.90 -6.62
C TYR A 34 -14.44 13.46 -7.56
N TRP A 35 -13.93 12.25 -7.35
CA TRP A 35 -12.81 11.72 -8.12
C TRP A 35 -13.23 10.55 -9.01
N GLY A 36 -14.01 9.61 -8.49
CA GLY A 36 -14.40 8.42 -9.21
C GLY A 36 -14.95 7.32 -8.32
N VAL A 37 -15.12 6.13 -8.88
CA VAL A 37 -15.53 4.94 -8.15
C VAL A 37 -14.51 3.83 -8.37
N VAL A 38 -14.08 3.18 -7.29
CA VAL A 38 -13.12 2.07 -7.31
C VAL A 38 -13.61 0.98 -6.36
N GLN A 39 -13.82 -0.24 -6.87
CA GLN A 39 -14.22 -1.40 -6.05
C GLN A 39 -15.37 -1.12 -5.06
N GLY A 40 -16.41 -0.39 -5.52
CA GLY A 40 -17.57 -0.04 -4.68
C GLY A 40 -17.39 1.21 -3.81
N TRP A 41 -16.19 1.76 -3.72
CA TRP A 41 -15.92 3.02 -3.02
C TRP A 41 -16.18 4.22 -3.91
N THR A 42 -17.03 5.14 -3.44
CA THR A 42 -17.12 6.47 -4.05
C THR A 42 -16.01 7.34 -3.47
N LEU A 43 -15.06 7.74 -4.32
CA LEU A 43 -13.83 8.42 -3.93
C LEU A 43 -13.92 9.92 -4.20
N TYR A 44 -13.37 10.68 -3.26
CA TYR A 44 -13.21 12.13 -3.31
C TYR A 44 -11.74 12.48 -3.11
N ARG A 45 -11.28 13.54 -3.76
CA ARG A 45 -9.99 14.18 -3.53
C ARG A 45 -10.15 15.40 -2.66
N PHE A 46 -9.14 15.67 -1.85
CA PHE A 46 -9.05 16.89 -1.07
C PHE A 46 -7.59 17.21 -0.73
N PHE A 47 -7.35 18.41 -0.21
CA PHE A 47 -6.04 18.86 0.25
C PHE A 47 -6.12 19.15 1.75
N ASP A 48 -5.21 18.56 2.53
CA ASP A 48 -5.18 18.72 3.99
C ASP A 48 -4.32 19.92 4.46
N GLY A 49 -3.89 20.77 3.53
CA GLY A 49 -2.93 21.85 3.79
C GLY A 49 -1.46 21.48 3.54
N LYS A 50 -1.13 20.19 3.46
CA LYS A 50 0.24 19.68 3.25
C LYS A 50 0.37 18.82 1.99
N VAL A 51 -0.55 17.88 1.80
CA VAL A 51 -0.51 16.90 0.71
C VAL A 51 -1.89 16.66 0.12
N ALA A 52 -1.91 16.23 -1.14
CA ALA A 52 -3.14 15.79 -1.79
C ALA A 52 -3.55 14.40 -1.26
N ARG A 53 -4.82 14.27 -0.91
CA ARG A 53 -5.40 13.07 -0.28
C ARG A 53 -6.66 12.60 -0.99
N TYR A 54 -7.03 11.36 -0.70
CA TYR A 54 -8.32 10.82 -1.06
C TYR A 54 -9.06 10.33 0.17
N ALA A 55 -10.37 10.33 0.09
CA ALA A 55 -11.24 9.62 1.01
C ALA A 55 -12.34 8.90 0.22
N GLY A 56 -12.75 7.73 0.70
CA GLY A 56 -13.77 6.90 0.11
C GLY A 56 -14.89 6.63 1.08
N TYR A 57 -16.11 6.51 0.55
CA TYR A 57 -17.26 6.00 1.29
C TYR A 57 -17.89 4.82 0.55
N ALA A 58 -18.17 3.76 1.31
CA ALA A 58 -19.00 2.64 0.89
C ALA A 58 -19.91 2.23 2.05
N ALA A 59 -21.21 2.09 1.80
CA ALA A 59 -22.21 1.93 2.86
C ALA A 59 -21.93 0.73 3.79
N ASP A 60 -21.39 -0.36 3.25
CA ASP A 60 -21.12 -1.59 4.01
C ASP A 60 -19.74 -1.62 4.66
N PHE A 61 -18.83 -0.70 4.27
CA PHE A 61 -17.43 -0.71 4.69
C PHE A 61 -16.99 0.56 5.43
N GLY A 62 -17.83 1.60 5.46
CA GLY A 62 -17.57 2.85 6.17
C GLY A 62 -16.76 3.84 5.34
N VAL A 63 -15.74 4.45 5.96
CA VAL A 63 -14.88 5.48 5.37
C VAL A 63 -13.45 4.95 5.32
N ILE A 64 -12.75 5.25 4.22
CA ILE A 64 -11.31 5.06 4.09
C ILE A 64 -10.66 6.37 3.70
N SER A 65 -9.38 6.55 4.03
CA SER A 65 -8.62 7.73 3.63
C SER A 65 -7.15 7.41 3.43
N GLY A 66 -6.48 8.22 2.59
CA GLY A 66 -5.06 8.02 2.29
C GLY A 66 -4.46 9.19 1.53
N SER A 67 -3.13 9.18 1.41
CA SER A 67 -2.42 10.12 0.53
C SER A 67 -2.57 9.69 -0.93
N ILE A 68 -2.76 10.63 -1.86
CA ILE A 68 -2.75 10.30 -3.30
C ILE A 68 -1.35 9.83 -3.71
N ALA A 69 -0.29 10.41 -3.15
CA ALA A 69 1.10 10.01 -3.42
C ALA A 69 1.46 9.92 -4.93
N ASP A 70 0.99 10.90 -5.71
CA ASP A 70 1.14 10.99 -7.18
C ASP A 70 0.44 9.88 -7.99
N MET A 71 -0.46 9.10 -7.35
CA MET A 71 -1.24 8.04 -8.01
C MET A 71 -2.47 8.56 -8.75
N THR A 72 -2.79 7.90 -9.87
CA THR A 72 -4.07 8.04 -10.56
C THR A 72 -5.16 7.20 -9.91
N LEU A 73 -6.40 7.32 -10.41
CA LEU A 73 -7.52 6.50 -9.93
C LEU A 73 -7.31 5.01 -10.27
N GLU A 74 -6.67 4.74 -11.41
CA GLU A 74 -6.35 3.39 -11.88
C GLU A 74 -5.24 2.76 -11.01
N ASP A 75 -4.20 3.52 -10.68
CA ASP A 75 -3.16 3.07 -9.75
C ASP A 75 -3.74 2.70 -8.38
N LEU A 76 -4.71 3.49 -7.90
CA LEU A 76 -5.41 3.20 -6.64
C LEU A 76 -6.30 1.95 -6.77
N ALA A 77 -6.94 1.73 -7.92
CA ALA A 77 -7.69 0.50 -8.17
C ALA A 77 -6.79 -0.75 -8.19
N ASP A 78 -5.59 -0.63 -8.74
CA ASP A 78 -4.56 -1.66 -8.66
C ASP A 78 -4.10 -1.87 -7.22
N GLU A 79 -3.88 -0.80 -6.45
CA GLU A 79 -3.53 -0.90 -5.02
C GLU A 79 -4.58 -1.70 -4.23
N PHE A 80 -5.87 -1.39 -4.38
CA PHE A 80 -6.93 -2.14 -3.68
C PHE A 80 -6.92 -3.63 -4.07
N ARG A 81 -6.88 -3.93 -5.38
CA ARG A 81 -6.85 -5.33 -5.88
C ARG A 81 -5.62 -6.08 -5.37
N GLY A 82 -4.49 -5.38 -5.33
CA GLY A 82 -3.24 -5.91 -4.80
C GLY A 82 -3.28 -6.16 -3.30
N GLY A 83 -3.94 -5.26 -2.55
CA GLY A 83 -4.14 -5.38 -1.11
C GLY A 83 -5.01 -6.57 -0.75
N GLU A 84 -6.11 -6.80 -1.48
CA GLU A 84 -6.95 -7.99 -1.32
C GLU A 84 -6.12 -9.26 -1.52
N ARG A 85 -5.39 -9.37 -2.65
CA ARG A 85 -4.50 -10.52 -2.92
C ARG A 85 -3.42 -10.69 -1.86
N MET A 86 -2.82 -9.60 -1.41
CA MET A 86 -1.79 -9.64 -0.35
C MET A 86 -2.37 -10.24 0.92
N TYR A 87 -3.58 -9.83 1.33
CA TYR A 87 -4.25 -10.35 2.52
C TYR A 87 -4.65 -11.83 2.35
N GLU A 88 -5.15 -12.23 1.18
CA GLU A 88 -5.44 -13.64 0.86
C GLU A 88 -4.22 -14.55 1.03
N PHE A 89 -3.03 -14.04 0.73
CA PHE A 89 -1.78 -14.80 0.87
C PHE A 89 -1.29 -14.92 2.32
N GLY A 90 -1.87 -14.16 3.26
CA GLY A 90 -1.45 -14.14 4.66
C GLY A 90 -0.03 -13.62 4.82
N PRO A 91 0.18 -12.29 4.70
CA PRO A 91 1.51 -11.70 4.70
C PRO A 91 2.07 -11.66 6.12
N VAL A 92 3.32 -12.07 6.28
CA VAL A 92 4.07 -11.94 7.53
C VAL A 92 5.32 -11.11 7.24
N GLU A 93 5.50 -10.00 7.96
CA GLU A 93 6.63 -9.10 7.73
C GLU A 93 7.97 -9.82 7.95
N LEU A 94 8.99 -9.43 7.17
CA LEU A 94 10.31 -10.07 7.28
C LEU A 94 10.89 -9.92 8.69
N ASP A 95 10.68 -8.76 9.32
CA ASP A 95 11.19 -8.39 10.64
C ASP A 95 10.29 -8.82 11.81
N ASP A 96 9.17 -9.48 11.54
CA ASP A 96 8.29 -9.96 12.61
C ASP A 96 8.97 -11.11 13.40
N GLU A 97 9.36 -10.81 14.64
CA GLU A 97 9.94 -11.77 15.57
C GLU A 97 8.92 -12.79 16.08
N ALA A 98 7.62 -12.56 15.88
CA ALA A 98 6.56 -13.48 16.25
C ALA A 98 6.72 -14.77 15.43
N LYS A 99 7.37 -15.75 16.06
CA LYS A 99 7.46 -17.12 15.58
C LYS A 99 6.07 -17.63 15.24
N GLY A 100 5.95 -18.21 14.04
CA GLY A 100 4.78 -18.96 13.64
C GLY A 100 4.40 -19.93 14.75
N ALA A 101 3.28 -19.66 15.40
CA ALA A 101 2.75 -20.46 16.52
C ALA A 101 2.61 -21.96 16.18
N ASN A 102 2.68 -22.30 14.88
CA ASN A 102 2.51 -23.65 14.35
C ASN A 102 3.65 -24.14 13.42
N GLY A 103 4.81 -23.47 13.39
CA GLY A 103 5.95 -23.88 12.52
C GLY A 103 5.75 -23.66 11.01
N ALA A 104 4.71 -22.90 10.63
CA ALA A 104 4.37 -22.62 9.23
C ALA A 104 5.13 -21.43 8.61
N VAL A 105 5.81 -20.63 9.43
CA VAL A 105 6.54 -19.42 9.00
C VAL A 105 8.04 -19.63 9.25
N PRO A 106 8.92 -19.46 8.23
CA PRO A 106 10.37 -19.57 8.38
C PRO A 106 10.93 -18.55 9.38
N ALA A 107 12.13 -18.80 9.90
CA ALA A 107 12.79 -17.86 10.80
C ALA A 107 13.11 -16.53 10.09
N GLN A 108 13.21 -15.42 10.83
CA GLN A 108 13.54 -14.11 10.28
C GLN A 108 14.79 -14.12 9.40
N GLU A 109 15.87 -14.76 9.86
CA GLU A 109 17.13 -14.88 9.11
C GLU A 109 16.93 -15.61 7.77
N GLU A 110 16.11 -16.67 7.74
CA GLU A 110 15.81 -17.42 6.53
C GLU A 110 15.01 -16.59 5.53
N ARG A 111 14.03 -15.81 6.02
CA ARG A 111 13.22 -14.91 5.18
C ARG A 111 14.07 -13.80 4.57
N LEU A 112 14.95 -13.20 5.37
CA LEU A 112 15.89 -12.17 4.89
C LEU A 112 16.87 -12.74 3.87
N ALA A 113 17.43 -13.92 4.10
CA ALA A 113 18.32 -14.60 3.16
C ALA A 113 17.61 -14.91 1.83
N ALA A 114 16.36 -15.37 1.87
CA ALA A 114 15.57 -15.63 0.66
C ALA A 114 15.33 -14.36 -0.17
N VAL A 115 15.05 -13.23 0.50
CA VAL A 115 14.89 -11.94 -0.18
C VAL A 115 16.22 -11.43 -0.75
N ASP A 116 17.35 -11.66 -0.06
CA ASP A 116 18.67 -11.33 -0.61
C ASP A 116 18.97 -12.13 -1.89
N GLU A 117 18.65 -13.43 -1.90
CA GLU A 117 18.82 -14.25 -3.09
C GLU A 117 17.97 -13.74 -4.27
N LEU A 118 16.71 -13.37 -4.01
CA LEU A 118 15.83 -12.79 -5.02
C LEU A 118 16.37 -11.45 -5.54
N ALA A 119 16.90 -10.60 -4.66
CA ALA A 119 17.49 -9.32 -5.03
C ALA A 119 18.73 -9.50 -5.91
N ARG A 120 19.62 -10.43 -5.56
CA ARG A 120 20.82 -10.76 -6.35
C ARG A 120 20.47 -11.35 -7.71
N LYS A 121 19.42 -12.17 -7.81
CA LYS A 121 18.92 -12.66 -9.11
C LYS A 121 18.43 -11.51 -9.99
N ALA A 122 17.75 -10.51 -9.41
CA ALA A 122 17.21 -9.37 -10.13
C ALA A 122 18.29 -8.35 -10.54
N LEU A 123 19.27 -8.08 -9.69
CA LEU A 123 20.26 -7.00 -9.86
C LEU A 123 21.66 -7.48 -10.31
N GLY A 124 21.91 -8.78 -10.25
CA GLY A 124 23.24 -9.36 -10.38
C GLY A 124 23.96 -9.50 -9.03
N PRO A 125 25.05 -10.28 -8.97
CA PRO A 125 25.72 -10.67 -7.72
C PRO A 125 26.33 -9.50 -6.95
N ASP A 126 26.79 -8.45 -7.66
CA ASP A 126 27.42 -7.26 -7.09
C ASP A 126 26.44 -6.07 -6.94
N GLY A 127 25.14 -6.32 -7.14
CA GLY A 127 24.11 -5.29 -7.02
C GLY A 127 23.90 -4.86 -5.58
N GLU A 128 24.21 -3.60 -5.25
CA GLU A 128 23.89 -3.00 -3.96
C GLU A 128 22.43 -2.53 -3.91
N TYR A 129 21.72 -2.88 -2.84
CA TYR A 129 20.31 -2.53 -2.64
C TYR A 129 19.98 -2.37 -1.15
N ALA A 130 18.86 -1.70 -0.89
CA ALA A 130 18.23 -1.65 0.44
C ALA A 130 16.84 -2.28 0.37
N ILE A 131 16.49 -3.13 1.35
CA ILE A 131 15.13 -3.64 1.52
C ILE A 131 14.29 -2.52 2.16
N LEU A 132 13.24 -2.08 1.48
CA LEU A 132 12.32 -1.06 2.00
C LEU A 132 11.16 -1.68 2.79
N ARG A 133 10.70 -2.86 2.35
CA ARG A 133 9.69 -3.70 3.01
C ARG A 133 9.74 -5.09 2.36
N GLY A 134 9.36 -6.12 3.09
CA GLY A 134 8.97 -7.38 2.47
C GLY A 134 8.12 -8.25 3.37
N TYR A 135 7.66 -9.36 2.80
CA TYR A 135 6.76 -10.29 3.42
C TYR A 135 7.10 -11.72 3.01
N TYR A 136 6.93 -12.64 3.96
CA TYR A 136 6.66 -14.04 3.68
C TYR A 136 5.16 -14.24 3.47
N LEU A 137 4.80 -15.02 2.46
CA LEU A 137 3.40 -15.27 2.08
C LEU A 137 3.04 -16.70 2.49
N VAL A 138 2.21 -16.86 3.53
CA VAL A 138 1.91 -18.16 4.13
C VAL A 138 1.22 -19.10 3.12
N ALA A 139 0.27 -18.60 2.33
CA ALA A 139 -0.51 -19.43 1.42
C ALA A 139 0.34 -20.05 0.29
N THR A 140 1.29 -19.28 -0.26
CA THR A 140 2.15 -19.71 -1.38
C THR A 140 3.49 -20.25 -0.91
N LYS A 141 3.86 -20.01 0.36
CA LYS A 141 5.20 -20.22 0.90
C LYS A 141 6.28 -19.42 0.16
N GLY A 142 5.88 -18.33 -0.50
CA GLY A 142 6.76 -17.44 -1.25
C GLY A 142 7.22 -16.22 -0.43
N HIS A 143 8.04 -15.40 -1.05
CA HIS A 143 8.46 -14.11 -0.53
C HIS A 143 8.14 -13.01 -1.54
N ILE A 144 7.88 -11.80 -1.05
CA ILE A 144 7.77 -10.60 -1.86
C ILE A 144 8.40 -9.43 -1.11
N ALA A 145 9.17 -8.60 -1.82
CA ALA A 145 9.86 -7.47 -1.21
C ALA A 145 9.95 -6.29 -2.16
N LEU A 146 9.90 -5.09 -1.60
CA LEU A 146 10.27 -3.85 -2.27
C LEU A 146 11.73 -3.53 -1.94
N ILE A 147 12.58 -3.50 -2.96
CA ILE A 147 13.98 -3.13 -2.82
C ILE A 147 14.30 -1.84 -3.58
N ARG A 148 15.26 -1.07 -3.07
CA ARG A 148 15.80 0.12 -3.75
C ARG A 148 17.25 -0.13 -4.15
N PRO A 149 17.56 -0.25 -5.45
CA PRO A 149 18.95 -0.31 -5.92
C PRO A 149 19.69 0.99 -5.58
N HIS A 150 20.92 0.90 -5.06
CA HIS A 150 21.69 2.06 -4.60
C HIS A 150 21.99 3.10 -5.69
N ARG A 151 22.07 2.66 -6.96
CA ARG A 151 22.34 3.53 -8.11
C ARG A 151 21.08 4.13 -8.73
N SER A 152 19.89 3.72 -8.28
CA SER A 152 18.63 4.25 -8.80
C SER A 152 18.23 5.52 -8.04
N ARG A 153 17.93 6.60 -8.77
CA ARG A 153 17.40 7.86 -8.20
C ARG A 153 15.90 7.77 -7.86
N GLY A 154 15.53 6.64 -7.23
CA GLY A 154 14.25 6.43 -6.57
C GLY A 154 13.23 5.60 -7.35
N GLU A 155 13.64 4.82 -8.33
CA GLU A 155 12.89 3.64 -8.75
C GLU A 155 13.17 2.51 -7.75
N ALA A 156 12.12 1.84 -7.31
CA ALA A 156 12.24 0.60 -6.54
C ALA A 156 11.76 -0.56 -7.40
N LEU A 157 12.20 -1.75 -7.04
CA LEU A 157 11.78 -2.99 -7.67
C LEU A 157 10.99 -3.79 -6.64
N VAL A 158 9.83 -4.29 -7.05
CA VAL A 158 9.17 -5.38 -6.35
C VAL A 158 9.72 -6.68 -6.92
N ILE A 159 10.25 -7.50 -6.04
CA ILE A 159 10.78 -8.83 -6.34
C ILE A 159 10.01 -9.86 -5.53
N GLY A 160 9.91 -11.09 -6.01
CA GLY A 160 9.31 -12.16 -5.24
C GLY A 160 9.52 -13.52 -5.86
N THR A 161 9.11 -14.56 -5.14
CA THR A 161 9.29 -15.96 -5.56
C THR A 161 8.54 -16.27 -6.86
N ASP A 162 7.32 -15.78 -6.97
CA ASP A 162 6.40 -16.09 -8.08
C ASP A 162 6.14 -14.87 -8.99
N ILE A 163 6.96 -13.83 -8.87
CA ILE A 163 6.79 -12.55 -9.59
C ILE A 163 8.12 -12.12 -10.18
N GLU A 164 8.14 -11.87 -11.50
CA GLU A 164 9.28 -11.25 -12.15
C GLU A 164 9.51 -9.83 -11.59
N PRO A 165 10.76 -9.34 -11.50
CA PRO A 165 11.03 -8.02 -10.95
C PRO A 165 10.23 -6.92 -11.65
N ILE A 166 9.42 -6.17 -10.90
CA ILE A 166 8.59 -5.07 -11.43
C ILE A 166 9.11 -3.74 -10.91
N ALA A 167 9.46 -2.83 -11.82
CA ALA A 167 9.76 -1.44 -11.46
C ALA A 167 8.49 -0.71 -11.02
N VAL A 168 8.54 -0.09 -9.85
CA VAL A 168 7.43 0.68 -9.28
C VAL A 168 7.85 2.08 -8.85
N GLY A 169 7.07 3.07 -9.31
CA GLY A 169 7.22 4.48 -8.96
C GLY A 169 6.62 4.83 -7.58
N PHE A 170 6.09 6.05 -7.45
CA PHE A 170 5.37 6.56 -6.26
C PHE A 170 6.22 6.64 -4.98
N GLN A 171 7.32 7.40 -5.02
CA GLN A 171 8.23 7.55 -3.88
C GLN A 171 7.55 8.11 -2.60
N LYS A 172 6.44 8.84 -2.76
CA LYS A 172 5.65 9.38 -1.65
C LYS A 172 4.67 8.38 -1.06
N ALA A 173 4.46 7.23 -1.71
CA ALA A 173 3.62 6.16 -1.20
C ALA A 173 4.43 5.30 -0.22
N ASN A 174 3.75 4.77 0.79
CA ASN A 174 4.39 3.79 1.68
C ASN A 174 4.79 2.53 0.86
N PRO A 175 5.75 1.74 1.35
CA PRO A 175 6.21 0.54 0.65
C PRO A 175 5.09 -0.46 0.32
N ASP A 176 4.15 -0.65 1.24
CA ASP A 176 3.11 -1.68 1.16
C ASP A 176 2.18 -1.42 -0.04
N ARG A 177 1.76 -0.16 -0.23
CA ARG A 177 0.95 0.27 -1.39
C ARG A 177 1.66 -0.02 -2.71
N ARG A 178 2.98 0.19 -2.76
CA ARG A 178 3.78 -0.05 -3.97
C ARG A 178 3.88 -1.55 -4.27
N ILE A 179 3.97 -2.40 -3.24
CA ILE A 179 3.94 -3.85 -3.40
C ILE A 179 2.56 -4.31 -3.89
N CYS A 180 1.47 -3.79 -3.33
CA CYS A 180 0.12 -4.10 -3.77
C CYS A 180 -0.09 -3.75 -5.26
N ILE A 181 0.33 -2.57 -5.70
CA ILE A 181 0.24 -2.19 -7.12
C ILE A 181 0.99 -3.19 -8.02
N ALA A 182 2.22 -3.57 -7.64
CA ALA A 182 2.98 -4.57 -8.40
C ALA A 182 2.25 -5.92 -8.44
N LEU A 183 1.68 -6.37 -7.32
CA LEU A 183 0.90 -7.60 -7.24
C LEU A 183 -0.34 -7.57 -8.14
N ALA A 184 -1.05 -6.44 -8.21
CA ALA A 184 -2.21 -6.30 -9.07
C ALA A 184 -1.86 -6.31 -10.56
N ARG A 185 -0.70 -5.76 -10.91
CA ARG A 185 -0.19 -5.69 -12.29
C ARG A 185 0.47 -6.98 -12.75
N HIS A 186 0.88 -7.82 -11.81
CA HIS A 186 1.41 -9.13 -12.12
C HIS A 186 0.30 -10.05 -12.63
N GLN A 187 0.37 -10.36 -13.94
CA GLN A 187 -0.40 -11.43 -14.56
C GLN A 187 0.38 -12.73 -14.37
N PRO A 188 -0.15 -13.72 -13.61
CA PRO A 188 0.48 -15.03 -13.56
C PRO A 188 0.44 -15.65 -14.97
N ASN A 189 1.57 -16.20 -15.42
CA ASN A 189 1.67 -16.97 -16.67
C ASN A 189 0.88 -18.27 -16.60
#